data_AF-A0A0A2V9U9-F1
#
_entry.id   AF-A0A0A2V9U9-F1
#
_cell.length_a   1.000
_cell.length_b   1.000
_cell.length_c   1.000
_cell.angle_alpha   90.00
_cell.angle_beta   90.00
_cell.angle_gamma   90.00
#
_symmetry.space_group_name_H-M   'P 1'
#
loop_
_entity.id
_entity.type
_entity.pdbx_description
1 polymer ?
#
loop_
_entity_poly.entity_id
_entity_poly.type
_entity_poly.pdbx_seq_one_letter_code
_entity_poly.pdbx_strand_id
1 'polypeptide(L)'
;MLLNFRLVATGLAALAGCAQALTMTNFTTNKVGCGTPSLSLEERTHLEEVLAQENNTTKRQEAQRHTIPVHITVLAKNNTVNGGNIEESQIRQMLDQFNKFYSYGFELDASVDKIHRYPRPDLFDPNSGMFTGNTREIRKQYHRGEGDYASLNLIFLFRFEDWYKNETTTKWGPYGNTWTSWSSSYGGSMGESSIPSSEIWKYSNAVDLEKEDGMVVSSAVIPNVAYPGSKGSSGVFAHEVGHWLGLEHTDYWKLKDAWGRKVCDQANDGIDDTPTHILDDNVIKAMQSCPPIGQVNTCQHLDSRPDPIYNLMVSTHVGDCAIDGLTDGQKQRTLDVYKNLRMPYKGQMQQQGRWVQPQSQQPQGQQAQEVEAPQEVEAPQEEEKSQEEEKSQEEEKSQEEEKSQEEEKSQEEEKSQEEEKSQEEEPQEKKPQNGQGNWRQKEIARLQSESDQYWDDFHREQDKYRQSLQQTDQENAKNCFNKVDQDYKQREKWLKESMQEKYNQLQAERDDMWNWIEQYRQQYSQWADEEWTRQEKGFSERQKGYEQEERGYWQDLERDTKQGEEWCKEEQQRANGKSQQDLREWADEYVKSLKDYNSRVQKYIDSL
;
A
#
# COMPACT_ATOMS: atom_id res chain seq x y z
N MET A 1 35.42 83.34 4.96
CA MET A 1 36.57 82.45 4.68
C MET A 1 36.49 81.28 5.65
N LEU A 2 36.45 80.04 5.13
CA LEU A 2 37.04 78.77 5.63
C LEU A 2 36.84 78.41 7.14
N LEU A 3 36.62 77.19 7.64
CA LEU A 3 36.53 75.81 7.16
C LEU A 3 36.23 74.95 8.44
N ASN A 4 35.46 73.88 8.28
CA ASN A 4 35.64 72.52 8.83
C ASN A 4 35.62 72.14 10.34
N PHE A 5 34.60 71.30 10.66
CA PHE A 5 34.63 69.89 11.16
C PHE A 5 34.88 69.46 12.63
N ARG A 6 33.96 68.56 13.07
CA ARG A 6 34.07 67.34 13.93
C ARG A 6 34.38 67.55 15.42
N LEU A 7 33.87 66.81 16.42
CA LEU A 7 32.91 65.70 16.68
C LEU A 7 32.97 65.49 18.23
N VAL A 8 32.27 64.49 18.76
CA VAL A 8 32.32 63.91 20.13
C VAL A 8 31.27 64.49 21.10
N ALA A 9 30.10 63.87 21.28
CA ALA A 9 29.76 62.58 21.92
C ALA A 9 29.72 62.66 23.46
N THR A 10 28.50 62.67 24.01
CA THR A 10 28.11 62.07 25.30
C THR A 10 26.59 62.15 25.43
N GLY A 11 25.93 61.00 25.59
CA GLY A 11 24.56 60.97 26.13
C GLY A 11 23.66 59.93 25.48
N LEU A 12 23.68 58.70 26.00
CA LEU A 12 22.50 57.93 26.46
C LEU A 12 22.89 56.47 26.67
N ALA A 13 23.32 56.17 27.89
CA ALA A 13 23.29 54.83 28.46
C ALA A 13 21.97 54.69 29.22
N ALA A 14 20.95 54.12 28.58
CA ALA A 14 19.77 53.55 29.22
C ALA A 14 19.01 52.73 28.16
N LEU A 15 18.53 51.54 28.52
CA LEU A 15 17.76 50.57 27.71
C LEU A 15 18.56 49.46 26.99
N ALA A 16 19.44 48.75 27.70
CA ALA A 16 19.96 47.44 27.26
C ALA A 16 19.78 46.34 28.33
N GLY A 17 18.69 46.41 29.12
CA GLY A 17 18.54 45.61 30.35
C GLY A 17 17.28 44.77 30.54
N CYS A 18 16.35 44.68 29.57
CA CYS A 18 15.09 43.93 29.73
C CYS A 18 14.60 43.23 28.44
N ALA A 19 15.44 42.48 27.74
CA ALA A 19 14.98 41.68 26.57
C ALA A 19 15.57 40.26 26.47
N GLN A 20 16.28 39.77 27.48
CA GLN A 20 16.91 38.43 27.44
C GLN A 20 16.23 37.37 28.33
N ALA A 21 14.95 37.53 28.65
CA ALA A 21 14.21 36.58 29.47
C ALA A 21 12.77 36.35 28.98
N LEU A 22 12.58 36.04 27.69
CA LEU A 22 11.28 35.55 27.17
C LEU A 22 11.38 34.53 26.01
N THR A 23 12.54 33.93 25.75
CA THR A 23 12.70 32.89 24.73
C THR A 23 13.04 31.53 25.34
N MET A 24 12.27 31.12 26.34
CA MET A 24 12.00 29.69 26.55
C MET A 24 10.65 29.41 25.90
N THR A 25 10.63 29.25 24.57
CA THR A 25 9.48 28.66 23.89
C THR A 25 9.40 27.20 24.33
N ASN A 26 8.46 26.90 25.21
CA ASN A 26 8.09 25.53 25.51
C ASN A 26 7.36 24.98 24.27
N PHE A 27 8.07 24.18 23.47
CA PHE A 27 7.45 23.37 22.42
C PHE A 27 6.66 22.25 23.10
N THR A 28 5.34 22.38 23.14
CA THR A 28 4.51 21.53 24.01
C THR A 28 4.10 20.21 23.37
N THR A 29 4.11 20.09 22.03
CA THR A 29 3.78 18.83 21.33
C THR A 29 4.33 18.85 19.90
N ASN A 30 5.38 18.09 19.64
CA ASN A 30 5.90 17.84 18.29
C ASN A 30 5.45 16.44 17.89
N LYS A 31 4.49 16.32 16.96
CA LYS A 31 3.98 15.03 16.48
C LYS A 31 4.29 14.90 14.99
N VAL A 32 5.37 14.22 14.68
CA VAL A 32 5.82 14.00 13.31
C VAL A 32 5.36 12.63 12.86
N GLY A 33 4.53 12.58 11.82
CA GLY A 33 4.04 11.34 11.24
C GLY A 33 4.72 11.03 9.90
N CYS A 34 4.56 9.78 9.48
CA CYS A 34 4.89 9.28 8.16
C CYS A 34 3.63 9.24 7.28
N GLY A 35 3.78 9.63 6.01
CA GLY A 35 2.72 9.62 4.98
C GLY A 35 2.72 8.34 4.14
N THR A 36 3.74 7.50 4.26
CA THR A 36 3.86 6.27 3.50
C THR A 36 2.71 5.32 3.86
N PRO A 37 1.88 4.91 2.88
CA PRO A 37 0.82 3.95 3.13
C PRO A 37 1.42 2.58 3.46
N SER A 38 0.79 1.86 4.39
CA SER A 38 1.07 0.44 4.61
C SER A 38 0.74 -0.38 3.37
N LEU A 39 1.48 -1.47 3.15
CA LEU A 39 1.14 -2.44 2.12
C LEU A 39 -0.22 -3.07 2.41
N SER A 40 -0.94 -3.46 1.36
CA SER A 40 -2.07 -4.37 1.49
C SER A 40 -1.58 -5.75 1.95
N LEU A 41 -2.49 -6.56 2.49
CA LEU A 41 -2.16 -7.92 2.92
C LEU A 41 -1.63 -8.78 1.75
N GLU A 42 -2.16 -8.58 0.54
CA GLU A 42 -1.74 -9.27 -0.66
C GLU A 42 -0.31 -8.88 -1.07
N GLU A 43 -0.02 -7.58 -1.13
CA GLU A 43 1.33 -7.07 -1.45
C GLU A 43 2.35 -7.54 -0.43
N ARG A 44 2.01 -7.50 0.87
CA ARG A 44 2.88 -8.00 1.94
C ARG A 44 3.13 -9.49 1.78
N THR A 45 2.08 -10.30 1.59
CA THR A 45 2.22 -11.77 1.42
C THR A 45 3.10 -12.08 0.22
N HIS A 46 2.88 -11.41 -0.91
CA HIS A 46 3.66 -11.60 -2.11
C HIS A 46 5.13 -11.20 -1.92
N LEU A 47 5.40 -10.07 -1.24
CA LEU A 47 6.75 -9.66 -0.86
C LEU A 47 7.46 -10.71 0.00
N GLU A 48 6.77 -11.28 0.99
CA GLU A 48 7.30 -12.35 1.83
C GLU A 48 7.62 -13.61 1.04
N GLU A 49 6.72 -14.04 0.15
CA GLU A 49 6.92 -15.21 -0.69
C GLU A 49 8.16 -15.09 -1.59
N VAL A 50 8.33 -13.93 -2.23
CA VAL A 50 9.48 -13.66 -3.10
C VAL A 50 10.79 -13.67 -2.29
N LEU A 51 10.79 -13.05 -1.11
CA LEU A 51 11.98 -13.02 -0.25
C LEU A 51 12.29 -14.39 0.38
N ALA A 52 11.28 -15.24 0.61
CA ALA A 52 11.47 -16.61 1.10
C ALA A 52 12.09 -17.54 0.04
N GLN A 53 11.76 -17.37 -1.25
CA GLN A 53 12.25 -18.24 -2.33
C GLN A 53 13.78 -18.10 -2.58
N GLU A 54 14.32 -16.90 -2.41
CA GLU A 54 15.74 -16.57 -2.68
C GLU A 54 16.70 -16.92 -1.51
N ASN A 55 16.15 -17.21 -0.33
CA ASN A 55 16.90 -17.48 0.90
C ASN A 55 17.66 -18.83 0.95
N ASN A 56 17.68 -19.59 -0.16
CA ASN A 56 18.50 -20.80 -0.31
C ASN A 56 19.97 -20.53 -0.64
N THR A 57 20.36 -19.25 -0.82
CA THR A 57 21.75 -18.88 -1.05
C THR A 57 22.53 -18.92 0.27
N THR A 58 23.57 -19.77 0.33
CA THR A 58 24.34 -20.07 1.55
C THR A 58 24.85 -18.80 2.22
N LYS A 59 24.46 -18.56 3.49
CA LYS A 59 24.73 -17.39 4.37
C LYS A 59 26.22 -17.10 4.66
N ARG A 60 27.07 -17.00 3.63
CA ARG A 60 28.50 -16.71 3.75
C ARG A 60 29.02 -15.78 2.65
N GLN A 61 28.17 -14.87 2.17
CA GLN A 61 28.69 -13.67 1.52
C GLN A 61 28.95 -12.64 2.62
N GLU A 62 30.21 -12.26 2.76
CA GLU A 62 30.63 -11.11 3.59
C GLU A 62 29.72 -9.92 3.28
N ALA A 63 29.39 -9.11 4.29
CA ALA A 63 28.51 -7.96 4.17
C ALA A 63 29.10 -6.94 3.19
N GLN A 64 28.82 -7.15 1.90
CA GLN A 64 29.16 -6.20 0.86
C GLN A 64 28.33 -4.95 1.12
N ARG A 65 29.03 -3.85 1.41
CA ARG A 65 28.40 -2.55 1.53
C ARG A 65 27.99 -2.10 0.12
N HIS A 66 26.70 -1.80 -0.05
CA HIS A 66 26.13 -1.35 -1.31
C HIS A 66 26.19 0.17 -1.39
N THR A 67 26.71 0.69 -2.50
CA THR A 67 26.65 2.11 -2.81
C THR A 67 25.38 2.38 -3.63
N ILE A 68 24.45 3.15 -3.08
CA ILE A 68 23.19 3.54 -3.71
C ILE A 68 23.41 4.90 -4.39
N PRO A 69 23.31 5.00 -5.72
CA PRO A 69 23.28 6.28 -6.41
C PRO A 69 22.08 7.11 -5.92
N VAL A 70 22.28 8.38 -5.60
CA VAL A 70 21.19 9.26 -5.13
C VAL A 70 21.05 10.49 -6.01
N HIS A 71 19.85 10.68 -6.54
CA HIS A 71 19.46 11.86 -7.29
C HIS A 71 18.66 12.81 -6.40
N ILE A 72 19.19 14.01 -6.16
CA ILE A 72 18.61 14.95 -5.20
C ILE A 72 17.97 16.13 -5.93
N THR A 73 16.67 16.32 -5.67
CA THR A 73 15.90 17.47 -6.12
C THR A 73 15.38 18.28 -4.92
N VAL A 74 15.47 19.60 -4.98
CA VAL A 74 14.92 20.52 -3.98
C VAL A 74 13.83 21.36 -4.63
N LEU A 75 12.60 21.21 -4.15
CA LEU A 75 11.42 21.98 -4.56
C LEU A 75 11.10 23.00 -3.48
N ALA A 76 11.47 24.25 -3.73
CA ALA A 76 11.38 25.35 -2.79
C ALA A 76 10.26 26.31 -3.19
N LYS A 77 9.58 26.94 -2.23
CA LYS A 77 8.62 28.02 -2.51
C LYS A 77 9.29 29.25 -3.11
N ASN A 78 10.52 29.56 -2.71
CA ASN A 78 11.31 30.67 -3.22
C ASN A 78 12.81 30.40 -3.04
N ASN A 79 13.66 31.36 -3.39
CA ASN A 79 15.12 31.20 -3.33
C ASN A 79 15.75 31.26 -1.93
N THR A 80 14.96 31.41 -0.86
CA THR A 80 15.48 31.52 0.51
C THR A 80 15.47 30.17 1.23
N VAL A 81 16.35 30.01 2.22
CA VAL A 81 16.35 28.83 3.11
C VAL A 81 14.99 28.69 3.79
N ASN A 82 14.40 29.79 4.26
CA ASN A 82 13.05 29.79 4.87
C ASN A 82 11.93 29.39 3.90
N GLY A 83 12.17 29.49 2.60
CA GLY A 83 11.26 29.00 1.55
C GLY A 83 11.61 27.59 1.07
N GLY A 84 12.45 26.84 1.79
CA GLY A 84 12.82 25.46 1.47
C GLY A 84 14.00 25.32 0.51
N ASN A 85 14.66 26.41 0.08
CA ASN A 85 15.87 26.32 -0.72
C ASN A 85 17.08 26.00 0.16
N ILE A 86 17.11 24.78 0.71
CA ILE A 86 18.05 24.31 1.72
C ILE A 86 19.48 24.22 1.21
N GLU A 87 20.50 24.57 1.98
CA GLU A 87 21.89 24.54 1.53
C GLU A 87 22.44 23.11 1.38
N GLU A 88 23.56 22.95 0.67
CA GLU A 88 24.23 21.65 0.55
C GLU A 88 24.70 21.09 1.91
N SER A 89 25.10 21.97 2.82
CA SER A 89 25.44 21.62 4.22
C SER A 89 24.26 20.96 4.94
N GLN A 90 23.04 21.44 4.71
CA GLN A 90 21.82 20.89 5.30
C GLN A 90 21.44 19.54 4.66
N ILE A 91 21.63 19.41 3.34
CA ILE A 91 21.45 18.13 2.65
C ILE A 91 22.44 17.08 3.19
N ARG A 92 23.73 17.43 3.32
CA ARG A 92 24.76 16.57 3.90
C ARG A 92 24.40 16.11 5.31
N GLN A 93 23.86 17.02 6.14
CA GLN A 93 23.39 16.67 7.49
C GLN A 93 22.30 15.57 7.45
N MET A 94 21.39 15.60 6.48
CA MET A 94 20.38 14.55 6.31
C MET A 94 21.01 13.24 5.85
N LEU A 95 21.93 13.27 4.89
CA LEU A 95 22.68 12.08 4.44
C LEU A 95 23.50 11.45 5.59
N ASP A 96 24.05 12.26 6.50
CA ASP A 96 24.74 11.77 7.69
C ASP A 96 23.78 11.03 8.66
N GLN A 97 22.52 11.46 8.74
CA GLN A 97 21.51 10.72 9.51
C GLN A 97 21.22 9.34 8.92
N PHE A 98 21.18 9.22 7.59
CA PHE A 98 21.08 7.91 6.96
C PHE A 98 22.26 7.02 7.36
N ASN A 99 23.49 7.54 7.29
CA ASN A 99 24.70 6.77 7.64
C ASN A 99 24.67 6.27 9.09
N LYS A 100 24.04 7.02 10.01
CA LYS A 100 23.87 6.58 11.41
C LYS A 100 23.12 5.25 11.52
N PHE A 101 22.13 5.00 10.67
CA PHE A 101 21.26 3.82 10.79
C PHE A 101 21.56 2.73 9.76
N TYR A 102 22.10 3.08 8.58
CA TYR A 102 22.23 2.15 7.44
C TYR A 102 23.68 1.81 7.06
N SER A 103 24.69 2.35 7.75
CA SER A 103 26.11 2.11 7.43
C SER A 103 26.57 0.65 7.53
N TYR A 104 25.79 -0.24 8.16
CA TYR A 104 26.06 -1.68 8.20
C TYR A 104 26.02 -2.34 6.81
N GLY A 105 25.26 -1.77 5.87
CA GLY A 105 24.97 -2.38 4.58
C GLY A 105 25.00 -1.42 3.41
N PHE A 106 24.91 -0.11 3.66
CA PHE A 106 24.69 0.87 2.62
C PHE A 106 25.54 2.13 2.76
N GLU A 107 25.70 2.83 1.64
CA GLU A 107 26.25 4.18 1.50
C GLU A 107 25.49 4.91 0.39
N LEU A 108 25.20 6.18 0.58
CA LEU A 108 24.57 7.01 -0.46
C LEU A 108 25.64 7.76 -1.25
N ASP A 109 25.64 7.58 -2.57
CA ASP A 109 26.48 8.34 -3.50
C ASP A 109 25.66 9.44 -4.18
N ALA A 110 25.72 10.64 -3.60
CA ALA A 110 25.11 11.84 -4.17
C ALA A 110 26.00 12.54 -5.21
N SER A 111 27.13 11.95 -5.63
CA SER A 111 28.03 12.52 -6.64
C SER A 111 27.64 12.16 -8.08
N VAL A 112 26.69 11.24 -8.24
CA VAL A 112 26.22 10.73 -9.54
C VAL A 112 25.46 11.76 -10.38
N ASP A 113 24.92 12.80 -9.74
CA ASP A 113 24.27 13.94 -10.39
C ASP A 113 24.49 15.20 -9.54
N LYS A 114 24.33 16.37 -10.15
CA LYS A 114 24.31 17.62 -9.37
C LYS A 114 23.00 17.72 -8.59
N ILE A 115 22.99 18.48 -7.50
CA ILE A 115 21.75 18.77 -6.78
C ILE A 115 20.92 19.78 -7.59
N HIS A 116 19.69 19.39 -7.92
CA HIS A 116 18.77 20.23 -8.67
C HIS A 116 17.87 21.05 -7.73
N ARG A 117 17.67 22.33 -8.05
CA ARG A 117 16.93 23.27 -7.20
C ARG A 117 15.93 24.04 -8.04
N TYR A 118 14.66 23.97 -7.66
CA TYR A 118 13.56 24.60 -8.39
C TYR A 118 12.71 25.45 -7.44
N PRO A 119 12.75 26.79 -7.58
CA PRO A 119 11.76 27.67 -6.98
C PRO A 119 10.42 27.48 -7.71
N ARG A 120 9.45 26.86 -7.04
CA ARG A 120 8.13 26.50 -7.55
C ARG A 120 7.02 27.07 -6.66
N PRO A 121 6.87 28.42 -6.57
CA PRO A 121 5.82 29.03 -5.75
C PRO A 121 4.41 28.57 -6.14
N ASP A 122 4.23 28.10 -7.38
CA ASP A 122 2.99 27.57 -7.94
C ASP A 122 2.56 26.21 -7.35
N LEU A 123 3.48 25.46 -6.74
CA LEU A 123 3.16 24.19 -6.05
C LEU A 123 2.62 24.39 -4.62
N PHE A 124 2.55 25.64 -4.16
CA PHE A 124 2.20 25.96 -2.77
C PHE A 124 1.03 26.93 -2.70
N ASP A 125 0.10 26.67 -1.80
CA ASP A 125 -1.01 27.60 -1.52
C ASP A 125 -0.44 28.95 -1.06
N PRO A 126 -0.86 30.08 -1.67
CA PRO A 126 -0.27 31.39 -1.38
C PRO A 126 -0.46 31.83 0.07
N ASN A 127 -1.56 31.41 0.72
CA ASN A 127 -1.94 31.84 2.06
C ASN A 127 -1.28 31.00 3.15
N SER A 128 -1.50 29.69 3.09
CA SER A 128 -1.00 28.72 4.06
C SER A 128 0.45 28.34 3.79
N GLY A 129 0.92 28.42 2.54
CA GLY A 129 2.25 27.95 2.13
C GLY A 129 2.41 26.43 2.09
N MET A 130 1.29 25.69 2.16
CA MET A 130 1.25 24.23 2.07
C MET A 130 1.39 23.76 0.63
N PHE A 131 2.02 22.61 0.43
CA PHE A 131 1.99 21.92 -0.85
C PHE A 131 0.55 21.56 -1.26
N THR A 132 0.21 21.80 -2.52
CA THR A 132 -1.14 21.54 -3.09
C THR A 132 -1.13 20.51 -4.21
N GLY A 133 0.05 19.97 -4.55
CA GLY A 133 0.18 19.01 -5.64
C GLY A 133 -0.05 17.56 -5.20
N ASN A 134 0.22 16.64 -6.13
CA ASN A 134 0.19 15.20 -5.89
C ASN A 134 1.64 14.67 -5.81
N THR A 135 1.98 13.89 -4.78
CA THR A 135 3.36 13.40 -4.55
C THR A 135 3.81 12.38 -5.60
N ARG A 136 2.92 11.56 -6.13
CA ARG A 136 3.19 10.61 -7.22
C ARG A 136 3.58 11.36 -8.49
N GLU A 137 2.82 12.39 -8.85
CA GLU A 137 3.14 13.25 -9.99
C GLU A 137 4.44 14.03 -9.80
N ILE A 138 4.72 14.50 -8.59
CA ILE A 138 6.00 15.17 -8.29
C ILE A 138 7.18 14.20 -8.43
N ARG A 139 7.08 12.98 -7.89
CA ARG A 139 8.10 11.94 -8.07
C ARG A 139 8.34 11.67 -9.55
N LYS A 140 7.26 11.44 -10.31
CA LYS A 140 7.32 11.19 -11.76
C LYS A 140 7.94 12.35 -12.54
N GLN A 141 7.51 13.58 -12.27
CA GLN A 141 7.98 14.78 -12.98
C GLN A 141 9.45 15.07 -12.72
N TYR A 142 9.91 14.82 -11.49
CA TYR A 142 11.24 15.16 -11.03
C TYR A 142 12.18 13.97 -10.88
N HIS A 143 11.74 12.79 -11.34
CA HIS A 143 12.57 11.60 -11.43
C HIS A 143 13.81 11.88 -12.27
N ARG A 144 14.97 11.44 -11.79
CA ARG A 144 16.26 11.57 -12.45
C ARG A 144 17.01 10.24 -12.40
N GLY A 145 18.01 10.14 -13.26
CA GLY A 145 18.80 8.93 -13.45
C GLY A 145 18.38 8.17 -14.70
N GLU A 146 19.11 7.10 -14.99
CA GLU A 146 18.84 6.23 -16.13
C GLU A 146 17.75 5.20 -15.78
N GLY A 147 16.67 5.61 -15.12
CA GLY A 147 15.51 4.78 -14.75
C GLY A 147 15.89 3.40 -14.19
N ASP A 148 16.66 3.37 -13.11
CA ASP A 148 16.98 2.14 -12.41
C ASP A 148 16.38 2.12 -11.01
N TYR A 149 15.79 0.98 -10.67
CA TYR A 149 15.11 0.76 -9.39
C TYR A 149 16.08 0.63 -8.19
N ALA A 150 17.38 0.67 -8.46
CA ALA A 150 18.46 0.56 -7.48
C ALA A 150 19.01 1.93 -7.04
N SER A 151 18.67 3.00 -7.75
CA SER A 151 19.00 4.38 -7.45
C SER A 151 17.87 5.04 -6.67
N LEU A 152 18.22 5.88 -5.71
CA LEU A 152 17.26 6.59 -4.89
C LEU A 152 16.99 7.99 -5.46
N ASN A 153 15.75 8.24 -5.85
CA ASN A 153 15.26 9.58 -6.14
C ASN A 153 14.74 10.24 -4.85
N LEU A 154 15.45 11.26 -4.38
CA LEU A 154 15.16 12.00 -3.15
C LEU A 154 14.71 13.43 -3.48
N ILE A 155 13.48 13.77 -3.11
CA ILE A 155 12.90 15.10 -3.30
C ILE A 155 12.71 15.79 -1.95
N PHE A 156 13.48 16.85 -1.70
CA PHE A 156 13.21 17.76 -0.59
C PHE A 156 12.12 18.76 -1.00
N LEU A 157 10.96 18.68 -0.36
CA LEU A 157 9.79 19.50 -0.66
C LEU A 157 9.57 20.55 0.44
N PHE A 158 9.29 21.80 0.08
CA PHE A 158 8.89 22.81 1.08
C PHE A 158 7.49 22.52 1.61
N ARG A 159 7.37 22.22 2.91
CA ARG A 159 6.08 22.04 3.61
C ARG A 159 5.13 21.06 2.91
N PHE A 160 5.39 19.77 3.13
CA PHE A 160 4.63 18.66 2.53
C PHE A 160 3.18 18.62 3.07
N GLU A 161 2.94 17.91 4.16
CA GLU A 161 1.64 17.87 4.86
C GLU A 161 1.82 18.29 6.34
N ASP A 162 2.87 19.05 6.59
CA ASP A 162 3.20 19.55 7.90
C ASP A 162 2.50 20.86 8.27
N TRP A 163 2.07 20.94 9.51
CA TRP A 163 1.43 22.11 10.08
C TRP A 163 2.27 22.68 11.21
N TYR A 164 2.10 23.98 11.43
CA TYR A 164 2.71 24.71 12.54
C TYR A 164 1.70 25.68 13.11
N LYS A 165 1.62 25.71 14.45
CA LYS A 165 0.67 26.53 15.18
C LYS A 165 1.39 27.27 16.29
N ASN A 166 1.23 28.59 16.31
CA ASN A 166 1.60 29.42 17.45
C ASN A 166 0.32 29.74 18.23
N GLU A 167 0.31 29.39 19.51
CA GLU A 167 -0.78 29.69 20.43
C GLU A 167 -0.28 30.63 21.53
N THR A 168 -1.05 31.68 21.79
CA THR A 168 -0.86 32.56 22.94
C THR A 168 -1.97 32.28 23.93
N THR A 169 -1.65 31.60 25.03
CA THR A 169 -2.62 31.30 26.08
C THR A 169 -2.50 32.34 27.18
N THR A 170 -3.56 33.10 27.42
CA THR A 170 -3.64 34.06 28.51
C THR A 170 -4.56 33.52 29.60
N LYS A 171 -4.01 33.21 30.77
CA LYS A 171 -4.74 32.72 31.94
C LYS A 171 -4.85 33.80 33.01
N TRP A 172 -5.98 33.85 33.68
CA TRP A 172 -6.22 34.73 34.82
C TRP A 172 -5.92 33.96 36.11
N GLY A 173 -4.99 34.48 36.90
CA GLY A 173 -4.69 33.98 38.23
C GLY A 173 -5.76 34.36 39.24
N PRO A 174 -5.82 33.67 40.38
CA PRO A 174 -6.82 33.90 41.42
C PRO A 174 -6.73 35.30 42.07
N TYR A 175 -5.65 36.05 41.84
CA TYR A 175 -5.44 37.40 42.36
C TYR A 175 -5.57 38.50 41.29
N GLY A 176 -6.16 38.20 40.13
CA GLY A 176 -6.31 39.15 39.03
C GLY A 176 -5.02 39.40 38.22
N ASN A 177 -3.95 38.67 38.52
CA ASN A 177 -2.73 38.67 37.72
C ASN A 177 -2.94 37.85 36.44
N THR A 178 -2.50 38.39 35.31
CA THR A 178 -2.61 37.74 34.00
C THR A 178 -1.30 37.06 33.64
N TRP A 179 -1.37 35.77 33.27
CA TRP A 179 -0.23 34.98 32.80
C TRP A 179 -0.42 34.71 31.32
N THR A 180 0.44 35.28 30.47
CA THR A 180 0.48 34.97 29.05
C THR A 180 1.62 33.98 28.79
N SER A 181 1.29 32.79 28.29
CA SER A 181 2.24 31.79 27.83
C SER A 181 2.17 31.66 26.31
N TRP A 182 3.31 31.48 25.68
CA TRP A 182 3.45 31.22 24.26
C TRP A 182 3.83 29.75 24.07
N SER A 183 3.09 29.03 23.23
CA SER A 183 3.41 27.67 22.83
C SER A 183 3.42 27.58 21.31
N SER A 184 4.42 26.91 20.79
CA SER A 184 4.53 26.52 19.39
C SER A 184 4.40 25.02 19.30
N SER A 185 3.55 24.54 18.39
CA SER A 185 3.41 23.13 18.06
C SER A 185 3.56 22.94 16.57
N TYR A 186 4.12 21.80 16.18
CA TYR A 186 4.20 21.39 14.79
C TYR A 186 3.93 19.90 14.69
N GLY A 187 3.48 19.49 13.51
CA GLY A 187 3.25 18.09 13.22
C GLY A 187 2.75 17.86 11.81
N GLY A 188 2.11 16.73 11.58
CA GLY A 188 1.65 16.31 10.25
C GLY A 188 2.60 15.29 9.63
N SER A 189 2.36 14.94 8.37
CA SER A 189 3.25 14.05 7.63
C SER A 189 4.44 14.84 7.09
N MET A 190 5.64 14.36 7.44
CA MET A 190 6.90 15.01 7.07
C MET A 190 7.62 14.29 5.94
N GLY A 191 7.10 13.16 5.47
CA GLY A 191 7.71 12.37 4.41
C GLY A 191 6.76 11.30 3.87
N GLU A 192 7.06 10.86 2.66
CA GLU A 192 6.40 9.74 2.00
C GLU A 192 7.42 9.05 1.08
N SER A 193 7.42 7.73 1.06
CA SER A 193 8.26 6.91 0.20
C SER A 193 7.41 5.90 -0.57
N SER A 194 7.90 5.47 -1.74
CA SER A 194 7.48 4.18 -2.29
C SER A 194 7.97 3.04 -1.39
N ILE A 195 7.17 1.99 -1.27
CA ILE A 195 7.59 0.68 -0.77
C ILE A 195 7.84 -0.20 -2.00
N PRO A 196 8.93 -0.96 -2.05
CA PRO A 196 9.25 -1.74 -3.23
C PRO A 196 8.24 -2.86 -3.46
N SER A 197 7.78 -2.97 -4.69
CA SER A 197 6.98 -4.10 -5.16
C SER A 197 7.91 -5.14 -5.78
N SER A 198 7.60 -6.41 -5.58
CA SER A 198 8.32 -7.49 -6.24
C SER A 198 7.97 -7.54 -7.73
N GLU A 199 8.95 -7.90 -8.54
CA GLU A 199 8.75 -8.21 -9.95
C GLU A 199 8.13 -7.07 -10.79
N ILE A 200 8.35 -5.80 -10.40
CA ILE A 200 7.75 -4.64 -11.10
C ILE A 200 8.03 -4.61 -12.60
N TRP A 201 9.13 -5.25 -13.04
CA TRP A 201 9.50 -5.39 -14.46
C TRP A 201 8.48 -6.21 -15.29
N LYS A 202 7.64 -7.04 -14.65
CA LYS A 202 6.61 -7.84 -15.33
C LYS A 202 5.45 -6.97 -15.82
N TYR A 203 5.10 -5.89 -15.12
CA TYR A 203 3.99 -5.02 -15.49
C TYR A 203 4.24 -4.30 -16.82
N SER A 204 3.18 -4.09 -17.60
CA SER A 204 3.27 -3.36 -18.89
C SER A 204 3.67 -1.90 -18.71
N ASN A 205 3.35 -1.29 -17.57
CA ASN A 205 3.69 0.08 -17.17
C ASN A 205 4.91 0.14 -16.23
N ALA A 206 5.80 -0.86 -16.23
CA ALA A 206 6.96 -0.93 -15.34
C ALA A 206 7.84 0.33 -15.33
N VAL A 207 7.98 1.01 -16.48
CA VAL A 207 8.77 2.25 -16.60
C VAL A 207 8.08 3.43 -15.92
N ASP A 208 6.74 3.48 -15.95
CA ASP A 208 6.01 4.53 -15.24
C ASP A 208 6.05 4.29 -13.73
N LEU A 209 5.90 3.04 -13.29
CA LEU A 209 6.01 2.67 -11.87
C LEU A 209 7.41 2.98 -11.32
N GLU A 210 8.46 2.72 -12.09
CA GLU A 210 9.83 3.05 -11.71
C GLU A 210 10.04 4.57 -11.58
N LYS A 211 9.46 5.37 -12.48
CA LYS A 211 9.52 6.85 -12.37
C LYS A 211 8.82 7.39 -11.13
N GLU A 212 7.86 6.66 -10.59
CA GLU A 212 7.15 7.01 -9.36
C GLU A 212 7.88 6.51 -8.10
N ASP A 213 8.90 5.65 -8.25
CA ASP A 213 9.74 5.19 -7.15
C ASP A 213 10.66 6.31 -6.65
N GLY A 214 10.86 6.32 -5.33
CA GLY A 214 11.61 7.33 -4.61
C GLY A 214 10.82 7.87 -3.43
N MET A 215 11.30 8.98 -2.87
CA MET A 215 10.70 9.57 -1.69
C MET A 215 10.65 11.09 -1.75
N VAL A 216 9.67 11.63 -1.05
CA VAL A 216 9.51 13.05 -0.78
C VAL A 216 9.74 13.25 0.72
N VAL A 217 10.61 14.19 1.09
CA VAL A 217 10.86 14.56 2.48
C VAL A 217 10.63 16.06 2.63
N SER A 218 9.83 16.44 3.61
CA SER A 218 9.62 17.85 3.92
C SER A 218 10.92 18.50 4.38
N SER A 219 11.31 19.60 3.77
CA SER A 219 12.42 20.42 4.25
C SER A 219 12.18 21.00 5.66
N ALA A 220 10.94 20.94 6.17
CA ALA A 220 10.61 21.29 7.55
C ALA A 220 11.27 20.37 8.60
N VAL A 221 11.75 19.19 8.19
CA VAL A 221 12.53 18.30 9.07
C VAL A 221 13.92 18.86 9.40
N ILE A 222 14.38 19.86 8.64
CA ILE A 222 15.65 20.51 8.89
C ILE A 222 15.43 21.68 9.86
N PRO A 223 16.24 21.81 10.93
CA PRO A 223 16.09 22.86 11.92
C PRO A 223 16.03 24.26 11.29
N ASN A 224 15.10 25.09 11.76
CA ASN A 224 14.93 26.49 11.34
C ASN A 224 14.68 26.73 9.83
N VAL A 225 14.29 25.72 9.05
CA VAL A 225 13.95 25.89 7.63
C VAL A 225 12.50 26.38 7.47
N ALA A 226 11.50 25.54 7.72
CA ALA A 226 10.11 25.95 7.51
C ALA A 226 9.57 26.79 8.68
N TYR A 227 10.07 26.54 9.89
CA TYR A 227 9.49 27.08 11.12
C TYR A 227 10.57 27.67 12.03
N PRO A 228 10.43 28.94 12.45
CA PRO A 228 11.35 29.56 13.40
C PRO A 228 11.44 28.75 14.70
N GLY A 229 12.66 28.37 15.11
CA GLY A 229 12.90 27.65 16.35
C GLY A 229 12.55 26.16 16.33
N SER A 230 12.04 25.61 15.21
CA SER A 230 11.87 24.17 15.07
C SER A 230 13.23 23.48 15.19
N LYS A 231 13.28 22.44 16.04
CA LYS A 231 14.47 21.59 16.23
C LYS A 231 14.67 20.60 15.08
N GLY A 232 13.75 20.57 14.11
CA GLY A 232 13.73 19.58 13.05
C GLY A 232 13.28 18.20 13.53
N SER A 233 13.30 17.24 12.61
CA SER A 233 13.02 15.83 12.89
C SER A 233 13.88 14.98 11.95
N SER A 234 15.18 14.95 12.23
CA SER A 234 16.17 14.43 11.29
C SER A 234 16.07 12.91 11.06
N GLY A 235 15.34 12.19 11.93
CA GLY A 235 15.04 10.77 11.77
C GLY A 235 14.07 10.45 10.63
N VAL A 236 13.23 11.40 10.21
CA VAL A 236 12.22 11.19 9.16
C VAL A 236 12.85 10.71 7.86
N PHE A 237 13.96 11.30 7.43
CA PHE A 237 14.63 10.85 6.21
C PHE A 237 15.09 9.39 6.31
N ALA A 238 15.70 9.00 7.42
CA ALA A 238 16.14 7.62 7.63
C ALA A 238 14.94 6.65 7.73
N HIS A 239 13.81 7.10 8.27
CA HIS A 239 12.54 6.37 8.30
C HIS A 239 11.99 6.13 6.89
N GLU A 240 11.88 7.16 6.05
CA GLU A 240 11.41 7.02 4.67
C GLU A 240 12.34 6.12 3.83
N VAL A 241 13.65 6.18 4.06
CA VAL A 241 14.59 5.25 3.43
C VAL A 241 14.33 3.80 3.87
N GLY A 242 13.85 3.58 5.09
CA GLY A 242 13.43 2.25 5.55
C GLY A 242 12.29 1.70 4.71
N HIS A 243 11.28 2.52 4.43
CA HIS A 243 10.19 2.15 3.52
C HIS A 243 10.66 1.88 2.10
N TRP A 244 11.55 2.73 1.57
CA TRP A 244 12.18 2.49 0.27
C TRP A 244 12.95 1.15 0.25
N LEU A 245 13.53 0.74 1.37
CA LEU A 245 14.19 -0.55 1.55
C LEU A 245 13.25 -1.68 2.02
N GLY A 246 11.92 -1.49 1.95
CA GLY A 246 10.93 -2.53 2.20
C GLY A 246 10.61 -2.81 3.66
N LEU A 247 10.89 -1.87 4.57
CA LEU A 247 10.39 -1.94 5.95
C LEU A 247 8.99 -1.35 6.04
N GLU A 248 8.12 -1.97 6.83
CA GLU A 248 6.83 -1.41 7.21
C GLU A 248 6.89 -0.73 8.58
N HIS A 249 5.81 -0.05 8.96
CA HIS A 249 5.69 0.50 10.30
C HIS A 249 5.62 -0.63 11.34
N THR A 250 6.38 -0.49 12.43
CA THR A 250 6.37 -1.46 13.55
C THR A 250 5.12 -1.38 14.42
N ASP A 251 4.29 -0.36 14.20
CA ASP A 251 3.03 -0.12 14.90
C ASP A 251 1.86 -0.02 13.93
N TYR A 252 0.67 -0.29 14.45
CA TYR A 252 -0.57 -0.12 13.71
C TYR A 252 -1.55 0.73 14.50
N TRP A 253 -2.25 1.59 13.76
CA TRP A 253 -3.25 2.49 14.32
C TRP A 253 -4.63 2.33 13.67
N LYS A 254 -4.70 1.62 12.52
CA LYS A 254 -5.89 1.54 11.67
C LYS A 254 -6.83 0.38 12.03
N LEU A 255 -6.31 -0.74 12.52
CA LEU A 255 -7.12 -1.91 12.83
C LEU A 255 -8.02 -1.63 14.02
N LYS A 256 -9.32 -1.77 13.84
CA LYS A 256 -10.33 -1.65 14.89
C LYS A 256 -11.16 -2.93 14.96
N ASP A 257 -11.48 -3.39 16.16
CA ASP A 257 -12.49 -4.45 16.32
C ASP A 257 -13.90 -3.94 15.98
N ALA A 258 -14.89 -4.83 16.06
CA ALA A 258 -16.30 -4.50 15.88
C ALA A 258 -16.82 -3.40 16.82
N TRP A 259 -16.07 -3.06 17.87
CA TRP A 259 -16.38 -2.03 18.86
C TRP A 259 -15.58 -0.73 18.64
N GLY A 260 -14.81 -0.64 17.55
CA GLY A 260 -14.00 0.53 17.22
C GLY A 260 -12.71 0.66 18.03
N ARG A 261 -12.33 -0.36 18.81
CA ARG A 261 -11.10 -0.36 19.64
C ARG A 261 -9.92 -0.81 18.79
N LYS A 262 -8.75 -0.17 18.97
CA LYS A 262 -7.52 -0.60 18.32
C LYS A 262 -7.16 -2.03 18.74
N VAL A 263 -6.90 -2.91 17.78
CA VAL A 263 -6.56 -4.32 18.02
C VAL A 263 -5.15 -4.62 17.59
N CYS A 264 -4.51 -5.58 18.27
CA CYS A 264 -3.15 -5.99 17.94
C CYS A 264 -3.08 -6.78 16.63
N ASP A 265 -2.13 -6.46 15.76
CA ASP A 265 -1.87 -7.20 14.52
C ASP A 265 -0.87 -8.32 14.81
N GLN A 266 -1.28 -9.58 14.57
CA GLN A 266 -0.39 -10.72 14.75
C GLN A 266 0.73 -10.75 13.72
N ALA A 267 0.52 -10.20 12.52
CA ALA A 267 1.53 -10.15 11.46
C ALA A 267 2.52 -8.98 11.65
N ASN A 268 2.08 -7.89 12.29
CA ASN A 268 2.86 -6.67 12.50
C ASN A 268 3.50 -6.15 11.20
N ASP A 269 4.82 -5.97 11.20
CA ASP A 269 5.65 -5.55 10.06
C ASP A 269 6.33 -6.73 9.33
N GLY A 270 5.92 -7.98 9.62
CA GLY A 270 6.48 -9.17 8.98
C GLY A 270 7.91 -9.51 9.40
N ILE A 271 8.37 -9.01 10.56
CA ILE A 271 9.73 -9.25 11.07
C ILE A 271 9.65 -9.81 12.50
N ASP A 272 10.28 -10.96 12.74
CA ASP A 272 10.10 -11.70 14.00
C ASP A 272 10.67 -10.97 15.23
N ASP A 273 11.71 -10.15 15.06
CA ASP A 273 12.40 -9.47 16.15
C ASP A 273 11.85 -8.07 16.50
N THR A 274 10.74 -7.68 15.86
CA THR A 274 9.98 -6.45 16.12
C THR A 274 8.64 -6.79 16.78
N PRO A 275 8.52 -6.60 18.12
CA PRO A 275 7.27 -6.89 18.82
C PRO A 275 6.11 -6.04 18.30
N THR A 276 4.95 -6.68 18.15
CA THR A 276 3.69 -6.03 17.77
C THR A 276 3.24 -5.01 18.82
N HIS A 277 2.83 -3.81 18.40
CA HIS A 277 2.36 -2.77 19.33
C HIS A 277 1.43 -1.72 18.70
N ILE A 278 0.73 -0.97 19.56
CA ILE A 278 -0.21 0.08 19.19
C ILE A 278 0.33 1.46 19.60
N LEU A 279 0.29 2.42 18.67
CA LEU A 279 0.37 3.85 19.02
C LEU A 279 -1.03 4.45 19.15
N ASP A 280 -1.54 4.55 20.38
CA ASP A 280 -2.75 5.31 20.71
C ASP A 280 -2.43 6.67 21.33
N ASP A 281 -3.46 7.46 21.62
CA ASP A 281 -3.27 8.80 22.19
C ASP A 281 -2.63 8.75 23.59
N ASN A 282 -2.77 7.65 24.32
CA ASN A 282 -2.15 7.49 25.64
C ASN A 282 -0.67 7.17 25.50
N VAL A 283 -0.29 6.28 24.56
CA VAL A 283 1.10 5.98 24.24
C VAL A 283 1.80 7.22 23.70
N ILE A 284 1.19 7.94 22.75
CA ILE A 284 1.72 9.20 22.22
C ILE A 284 1.94 10.23 23.33
N LYS A 285 1.00 10.35 24.28
CA LYS A 285 1.17 11.23 25.46
C LYS A 285 2.30 10.74 26.37
N ALA A 286 2.42 9.44 26.60
CA ALA A 286 3.51 8.88 27.40
C ALA A 286 4.86 9.18 26.74
N MET A 287 4.98 8.97 25.43
CA MET A 287 6.19 9.23 24.62
C MET A 287 6.68 10.68 24.72
N GLN A 288 5.83 11.67 25.01
CA GLN A 288 6.27 13.06 25.24
C GLN A 288 7.28 13.19 26.39
N SER A 289 7.27 12.23 27.34
CA SER A 289 8.20 12.19 28.47
C SER A 289 9.43 11.32 28.24
N CYS A 290 9.56 10.70 27.05
CA CYS A 290 10.56 9.69 26.72
C CYS A 290 10.67 8.60 27.82
N PRO A 291 9.60 7.81 28.02
CA PRO A 291 9.56 6.79 29.06
C PRO A 291 10.66 5.73 28.83
N PRO A 292 11.32 5.23 29.88
CA PRO A 292 12.27 4.12 29.75
C PRO A 292 11.68 2.90 29.03
N ILE A 293 12.53 2.18 28.30
CA ILE A 293 12.18 0.93 27.60
C ILE A 293 11.50 -0.04 28.58
N GLY A 294 10.39 -0.66 28.15
CA GLY A 294 9.62 -1.61 28.96
C GLY A 294 8.49 -0.98 29.79
N GLN A 295 8.36 0.35 29.84
CA GLN A 295 7.24 0.99 30.54
C GLN A 295 5.94 1.04 29.72
N VAL A 296 6.04 1.06 28.40
CA VAL A 296 4.90 1.00 27.48
C VAL A 296 4.82 -0.41 26.92
N ASN A 297 3.68 -1.06 27.12
CA ASN A 297 3.40 -2.38 26.57
C ASN A 297 1.91 -2.49 26.25
N THR A 298 1.56 -2.57 24.97
CA THR A 298 0.15 -2.54 24.53
C THR A 298 -0.37 -3.91 24.11
N CYS A 299 0.51 -4.79 23.63
CA CYS A 299 0.12 -6.07 23.02
C CYS A 299 0.71 -7.29 23.72
N GLN A 300 0.86 -7.22 25.05
CA GLN A 300 1.44 -8.27 25.89
C GLN A 300 0.77 -9.65 25.81
N HIS A 301 -0.47 -9.71 25.30
CA HIS A 301 -1.18 -10.97 25.13
C HIS A 301 -0.77 -11.73 23.85
N LEU A 302 -0.11 -11.06 22.89
CA LEU A 302 0.47 -11.67 21.70
C LEU A 302 1.99 -11.82 21.85
N ASP A 303 2.65 -10.79 22.39
CA ASP A 303 4.10 -10.77 22.57
C ASP A 303 4.48 -10.15 23.91
N SER A 304 5.20 -10.92 24.73
CA SER A 304 5.64 -10.48 26.06
C SER A 304 6.80 -9.48 26.06
N ARG A 305 7.45 -9.26 24.90
CA ARG A 305 8.54 -8.30 24.75
C ARG A 305 8.02 -6.85 24.83
N PRO A 306 8.85 -5.89 25.27
CA PRO A 306 8.47 -4.48 25.30
C PRO A 306 8.08 -3.90 23.94
N ASP A 307 7.15 -2.94 23.93
CA ASP A 307 6.79 -2.20 22.71
C ASP A 307 8.03 -1.42 22.21
N PRO A 308 8.43 -1.57 20.94
CA PRO A 308 9.61 -0.91 20.38
C PRO A 308 9.35 0.55 19.99
N ILE A 309 8.83 1.36 20.92
CA ILE A 309 8.38 2.76 20.71
C ILE A 309 9.48 3.75 20.28
N TYR A 310 10.75 3.34 20.27
CA TYR A 310 11.90 4.11 19.79
C TYR A 310 12.55 3.52 18.53
N ASN A 311 11.94 2.48 17.94
CA ASN A 311 12.39 1.95 16.66
C ASN A 311 12.31 3.03 15.58
N LEU A 312 13.23 2.98 14.61
CA LEU A 312 13.25 3.94 13.50
C LEU A 312 11.94 3.91 12.71
N MET A 313 11.28 2.75 12.59
CA MET A 313 10.08 2.53 11.79
C MET A 313 8.76 2.69 12.57
N VAL A 314 8.77 3.42 13.69
CA VAL A 314 7.53 3.84 14.36
C VAL A 314 6.86 4.94 13.53
N SER A 315 5.57 4.80 13.23
CA SER A 315 4.80 5.67 12.32
C SER A 315 4.65 7.11 12.80
N THR A 316 4.90 7.36 14.09
CA THR A 316 4.84 8.67 14.70
C THR A 316 5.98 8.87 15.68
N HIS A 317 6.82 9.87 15.42
CA HIS A 317 7.82 10.35 16.37
C HIS A 317 7.27 11.52 17.20
N VAL A 318 7.54 11.48 18.51
CA VAL A 318 7.05 12.48 19.46
C VAL A 318 8.20 13.03 20.28
N GLY A 319 8.29 14.37 20.34
CA GLY A 319 9.30 15.06 21.13
C GLY A 319 10.73 14.85 20.62
N ASP A 320 11.70 14.97 21.52
CA ASP A 320 13.14 14.85 21.23
C ASP A 320 13.70 13.49 21.71
N CYS A 321 12.87 12.44 21.76
CA CYS A 321 13.31 11.14 22.24
C CYS A 321 14.37 10.52 21.31
N ALA A 322 15.32 9.79 21.89
CA ALA A 322 16.32 9.08 21.12
C ALA A 322 15.65 7.97 20.28
N ILE A 323 16.13 7.80 19.06
CA ILE A 323 15.75 6.70 18.17
C ILE A 323 16.79 5.59 18.32
N ASP A 324 16.36 4.39 18.65
CA ASP A 324 17.21 3.21 18.89
C ASP A 324 17.76 2.61 17.59
N GLY A 325 17.06 2.85 16.46
CA GLY A 325 17.46 2.40 15.13
C GLY A 325 16.68 1.17 14.67
N LEU A 326 17.36 0.31 13.89
CA LEU A 326 16.80 -0.90 13.30
C LEU A 326 17.20 -2.15 14.08
N THR A 327 16.27 -3.11 14.17
CA THR A 327 16.55 -4.48 14.66
C THR A 327 17.42 -5.26 13.67
N ASP A 328 17.94 -6.42 14.07
CA ASP A 328 18.78 -7.22 13.16
C ASP A 328 17.95 -7.85 12.03
N GLY A 329 16.69 -8.22 12.31
CA GLY A 329 15.71 -8.66 11.31
C GLY A 329 15.41 -7.56 10.28
N GLN A 330 15.19 -6.32 10.74
CA GLN A 330 15.02 -5.16 9.84
C GLN A 330 16.25 -4.91 8.97
N LYS A 331 17.46 -4.99 9.55
CA LYS A 331 18.70 -4.85 8.76
C LYS A 331 18.81 -5.92 7.68
N GLN A 332 18.49 -7.17 8.01
CA GLN A 332 18.51 -8.26 7.05
C GLN A 332 17.47 -8.05 5.94
N ARG A 333 16.23 -7.67 6.30
CA ARG A 333 15.16 -7.36 5.34
C ARG A 333 15.61 -6.32 4.32
N THR A 334 16.20 -5.21 4.76
CA THR A 334 16.61 -4.15 3.82
C THR A 334 17.68 -4.62 2.83
N LEU A 335 18.62 -5.47 3.28
CA LEU A 335 19.64 -6.05 2.41
C LEU A 335 19.02 -6.99 1.39
N ASP A 336 18.07 -7.83 1.81
CA ASP A 336 17.40 -8.79 0.94
C ASP A 336 16.52 -8.08 -0.09
N VAL A 337 15.75 -7.07 0.33
CA VAL A 337 14.93 -6.24 -0.55
C VAL A 337 15.81 -5.53 -1.59
N TYR A 338 16.89 -4.88 -1.16
CA TYR A 338 17.78 -4.19 -2.09
C TYR A 338 18.39 -5.17 -3.11
N LYS A 339 18.90 -6.32 -2.62
CA LYS A 339 19.58 -7.30 -3.45
C LYS A 339 18.65 -8.03 -4.42
N ASN A 340 17.46 -8.39 -3.98
CA ASN A 340 16.59 -9.31 -4.69
C ASN A 340 15.52 -8.57 -5.50
N LEU A 341 15.12 -7.36 -5.09
CA LEU A 341 14.06 -6.61 -5.78
C LEU A 341 14.62 -5.41 -6.55
N ARG A 342 15.49 -4.62 -5.92
CA ARG A 342 15.98 -3.35 -6.50
C ARG A 342 17.07 -3.56 -7.55
N MET A 343 18.16 -4.24 -7.20
CA MET A 343 19.28 -4.45 -8.12
C MET A 343 18.93 -5.22 -9.41
N PRO A 344 18.11 -6.30 -9.38
CA PRO A 344 17.87 -7.10 -10.58
C PRO A 344 17.02 -6.39 -11.64
N TYR A 345 16.24 -5.36 -11.25
CA TYR A 345 15.27 -4.69 -12.12
C TYR A 345 15.84 -4.31 -13.50
N LYS A 346 16.96 -3.59 -13.54
CA LYS A 346 17.56 -3.12 -14.80
C LYS A 346 17.93 -4.29 -15.70
N GLY A 347 18.49 -5.35 -15.14
CA GLY A 347 18.84 -6.58 -15.87
C GLY A 347 17.60 -7.31 -16.39
N GLN A 348 16.54 -7.41 -15.59
CA GLN A 348 15.28 -8.04 -15.99
C GLN A 348 14.58 -7.26 -17.11
N MET A 349 14.53 -5.93 -17.00
CA MET A 349 13.97 -5.06 -18.05
C MET A 349 14.73 -5.19 -19.38
N GLN A 350 16.05 -5.32 -19.34
CA GLN A 350 16.89 -5.56 -20.51
C GLN A 350 16.62 -6.92 -21.14
N GLN A 351 16.52 -7.99 -20.32
CA GLN A 351 16.21 -9.34 -20.82
C GLN A 351 14.85 -9.42 -21.53
N GLN A 352 13.88 -8.60 -21.09
CA GLN A 352 12.57 -8.52 -21.73
C GLN A 352 12.54 -7.60 -22.97
N GLY A 353 13.67 -6.98 -23.34
CA GLY A 353 13.73 -6.02 -24.45
C GLY A 353 12.93 -4.74 -24.21
N ARG A 354 12.54 -4.48 -22.95
CA ARG A 354 11.78 -3.27 -22.53
C ARG A 354 12.69 -2.11 -22.16
N TRP A 355 14.00 -2.37 -22.08
CA TRP A 355 15.02 -1.36 -21.84
C TRP A 355 15.88 -1.15 -23.09
N VAL A 356 15.78 0.03 -23.71
CA VAL A 356 16.70 0.46 -24.77
C VAL A 356 17.70 1.42 -24.14
N GLN A 357 18.98 1.02 -24.08
CA GLN A 357 20.03 1.97 -23.69
C GLN A 357 19.95 3.18 -24.63
N PRO A 358 19.91 4.43 -24.11
CA PRO A 358 20.07 5.60 -24.95
C PRO A 358 21.37 5.40 -25.74
N GLN A 359 21.30 5.34 -27.07
CA GLN A 359 22.50 5.33 -27.89
C GLN A 359 23.27 6.60 -27.56
N SER A 360 24.34 6.47 -26.77
CA SER A 360 25.26 7.56 -26.50
C SER A 360 25.69 8.13 -27.84
N GLN A 361 25.34 9.39 -28.11
CA GLN A 361 25.84 10.10 -29.27
C GLN A 361 27.36 9.96 -29.25
N GLN A 362 27.90 9.24 -30.24
CA GLN A 362 29.34 9.26 -30.49
C GLN A 362 29.77 10.72 -30.65
N PRO A 363 30.90 11.12 -30.07
CA PRO A 363 31.43 12.45 -30.31
C PRO A 363 31.91 12.51 -31.77
N GLN A 364 31.07 13.03 -32.66
CA GLN A 364 31.54 13.54 -33.94
C GLN A 364 32.31 14.84 -33.66
N GLY A 365 33.59 14.66 -33.36
CA GLY A 365 34.56 15.73 -33.59
C GLY A 365 34.70 15.93 -35.08
N GLN A 366 34.25 17.08 -35.60
CA GLN A 366 34.97 17.86 -36.60
C GLN A 366 34.33 19.25 -36.78
N GLN A 367 35.21 20.24 -36.86
CA GLN A 367 35.03 21.68 -36.98
C GLN A 367 34.11 22.14 -38.11
N ALA A 368 33.31 23.17 -37.85
CA ALA A 368 33.04 24.32 -38.73
C ALA A 368 32.33 25.41 -37.90
N GLN A 369 33.04 26.46 -37.49
CA GLN A 369 33.05 27.79 -38.12
C GLN A 369 31.79 28.64 -37.88
N GLU A 370 32.03 29.62 -37.02
CA GLU A 370 31.36 30.91 -36.80
C GLU A 370 31.06 31.65 -38.12
N VAL A 371 29.77 31.93 -38.42
CA VAL A 371 29.32 33.09 -39.23
C VAL A 371 27.88 33.50 -38.83
N GLU A 372 27.79 34.73 -38.34
CA GLU A 372 26.74 35.77 -38.43
C GLU A 372 25.25 35.44 -38.71
N ALA A 373 24.40 36.12 -37.93
CA ALA A 373 23.00 36.47 -38.27
C ALA A 373 22.95 37.40 -39.50
N PRO A 374 21.83 37.47 -40.25
CA PRO A 374 20.80 38.46 -39.88
C PRO A 374 19.33 38.15 -40.25
N GLN A 375 18.45 38.78 -39.47
CA GLN A 375 17.18 39.48 -39.79
C GLN A 375 15.97 38.82 -40.48
N GLU A 376 14.82 39.18 -39.89
CA GLU A 376 13.45 39.34 -40.39
C GLU A 376 13.25 39.43 -41.91
N VAL A 377 12.13 38.86 -42.40
CA VAL A 377 11.00 39.59 -43.02
C VAL A 377 9.97 38.60 -43.63
N GLU A 378 8.70 38.83 -43.24
CA GLU A 378 7.40 38.66 -43.94
C GLU A 378 6.92 37.31 -44.54
N ALA A 379 5.65 37.02 -44.19
CA ALA A 379 4.70 36.20 -44.93
C ALA A 379 4.27 36.89 -46.25
N PRO A 380 3.69 36.19 -47.25
CA PRO A 380 2.23 35.96 -47.22
C PRO A 380 1.69 34.71 -47.97
N GLN A 381 0.40 34.43 -47.70
CA GLN A 381 -0.66 33.92 -48.62
C GLN A 381 -0.55 32.49 -49.21
N GLU A 382 -1.47 31.58 -48.88
CA GLU A 382 -2.85 31.33 -49.41
C GLU A 382 -2.88 30.26 -50.51
N GLU A 383 -3.99 29.49 -50.52
CA GLU A 383 -4.38 28.40 -51.43
C GLU A 383 -3.69 27.04 -51.17
N GLU A 384 -4.34 25.87 -51.19
CA GLU A 384 -5.56 25.47 -51.90
C GLU A 384 -6.20 24.21 -51.26
N LYS A 385 -7.49 24.03 -51.55
CA LYS A 385 -8.36 22.92 -51.15
C LYS A 385 -8.04 21.60 -51.87
N SER A 386 -8.26 20.49 -51.16
CA SER A 386 -8.81 19.22 -51.68
C SER A 386 -9.31 18.42 -50.47
N GLN A 387 -10.60 18.30 -50.16
CA GLN A 387 -11.63 17.47 -50.81
C GLN A 387 -11.13 16.08 -51.24
N GLU A 388 -11.28 15.12 -50.35
CA GLU A 388 -11.49 13.72 -50.69
C GLU A 388 -12.75 13.23 -49.96
N GLU A 389 -13.82 13.09 -50.73
CA GLU A 389 -14.94 12.22 -50.43
C GLU A 389 -14.46 10.78 -50.63
N GLU A 390 -14.63 9.91 -49.65
CA GLU A 390 -14.84 8.50 -49.97
C GLU A 390 -16.06 7.96 -49.22
N LYS A 391 -16.92 7.38 -50.03
CA LYS A 391 -18.28 6.97 -49.80
C LYS A 391 -18.27 5.46 -49.97
N SER A 392 -18.54 4.71 -48.93
CA SER A 392 -18.89 3.30 -49.07
C SER A 392 -20.10 3.00 -48.19
N GLN A 393 -21.22 2.84 -48.90
CA GLN A 393 -22.41 2.15 -48.46
C GLN A 393 -22.08 0.67 -48.31
N GLU A 394 -22.57 0.03 -47.26
CA GLU A 394 -23.09 -1.33 -47.37
C GLU A 394 -24.12 -1.55 -46.25
N GLU A 395 -25.39 -1.41 -46.64
CA GLU A 395 -26.48 -2.15 -46.02
C GLU A 395 -26.34 -3.60 -46.50
N GLU A 396 -26.23 -4.56 -45.58
CA GLU A 396 -26.86 -5.85 -45.83
C GLU A 396 -27.51 -6.40 -44.57
N LYS A 397 -28.75 -6.79 -44.79
CA LYS A 397 -29.75 -7.22 -43.85
C LYS A 397 -29.93 -8.70 -44.11
N SER A 398 -29.57 -9.56 -43.16
CA SER A 398 -29.99 -10.96 -43.18
C SER A 398 -30.65 -11.31 -41.85
N GLN A 399 -31.95 -11.52 -41.97
CA GLN A 399 -32.75 -12.31 -41.05
C GLN A 399 -32.31 -13.76 -41.23
N GLU A 400 -32.01 -14.45 -40.13
CA GLU A 400 -32.15 -15.90 -40.08
C GLU A 400 -32.76 -16.28 -38.73
N GLU A 401 -34.05 -16.57 -38.78
CA GLU A 401 -34.70 -17.46 -37.84
C GLU A 401 -34.09 -18.85 -38.03
N GLU A 402 -33.51 -19.43 -37.00
CA GLU A 402 -33.47 -20.88 -36.92
C GLU A 402 -33.81 -21.39 -35.53
N LYS A 403 -34.76 -22.32 -35.58
CA LYS A 403 -35.39 -23.10 -34.53
C LYS A 403 -34.47 -24.29 -34.21
N SER A 404 -34.15 -24.46 -32.94
CA SER A 404 -33.85 -25.76 -32.29
C SER A 404 -34.00 -25.49 -30.79
N GLN A 405 -34.87 -26.11 -29.98
CA GLN A 405 -35.38 -27.48 -29.89
C GLN A 405 -34.29 -28.55 -29.78
N GLU A 406 -33.65 -28.56 -28.61
CA GLU A 406 -33.17 -29.73 -27.84
C GLU A 406 -33.38 -29.30 -26.38
N GLU A 407 -34.41 -29.73 -25.66
CA GLU A 407 -34.57 -31.06 -25.04
C GLU A 407 -33.30 -31.58 -24.36
N GLU A 408 -33.01 -31.09 -23.15
CA GLU A 408 -32.44 -31.96 -22.12
C GLU A 408 -33.15 -31.71 -20.78
N LYS A 409 -34.19 -32.51 -20.59
CA LYS A 409 -34.95 -32.65 -19.36
C LYS A 409 -34.51 -33.98 -18.76
N SER A 410 -33.37 -34.01 -18.08
CA SER A 410 -33.01 -35.16 -17.23
C SER A 410 -33.73 -35.00 -15.89
N GLN A 411 -34.97 -35.46 -15.88
CA GLN A 411 -35.61 -35.94 -14.66
C GLN A 411 -34.83 -37.17 -14.20
N GLU A 412 -34.04 -37.04 -13.14
CA GLU A 412 -33.68 -38.19 -12.31
C GLU A 412 -34.92 -38.56 -11.47
N GLU A 413 -35.87 -39.21 -12.15
CA GLU A 413 -36.74 -40.21 -11.54
C GLU A 413 -35.94 -41.51 -11.45
N GLU A 414 -35.17 -41.70 -10.38
CA GLU A 414 -34.78 -43.06 -10.01
C GLU A 414 -35.94 -43.72 -9.28
N LYS A 415 -36.75 -44.38 -10.12
CA LYS A 415 -37.44 -45.64 -9.88
C LYS A 415 -37.13 -46.29 -8.53
N SER A 416 -38.13 -46.21 -7.66
CA SER A 416 -38.50 -47.28 -6.76
C SER A 416 -38.60 -48.61 -7.52
N GLN A 417 -37.59 -49.46 -7.37
CA GLN A 417 -37.67 -50.88 -7.70
C GLN A 417 -37.79 -51.70 -6.42
N GLU A 418 -38.97 -52.32 -6.32
CA GLU A 418 -39.23 -53.64 -5.75
C GLU A 418 -38.64 -53.94 -4.37
N GLU A 419 -39.45 -53.66 -3.35
CA GLU A 419 -39.55 -54.53 -2.18
C GLU A 419 -39.95 -55.94 -2.65
N GLU A 420 -38.97 -56.74 -3.07
CA GLU A 420 -39.14 -58.19 -3.14
C GLU A 420 -38.98 -58.74 -1.72
N LYS A 421 -40.12 -58.81 -1.04
CA LYS A 421 -40.33 -59.43 0.25
C LYS A 421 -40.04 -60.94 0.15
N SER A 422 -38.77 -61.30 0.19
CA SER A 422 -38.34 -62.68 0.42
C SER A 422 -38.64 -63.02 1.88
N GLN A 423 -39.72 -63.77 2.07
CA GLN A 423 -39.98 -64.50 3.30
C GLN A 423 -38.84 -65.50 3.49
N GLU A 424 -37.87 -65.16 4.32
CA GLU A 424 -36.87 -66.09 4.81
C GLU A 424 -37.60 -67.08 5.75
N GLU A 425 -37.87 -68.28 5.24
CA GLU A 425 -38.34 -69.41 6.05
C GLU A 425 -37.27 -69.71 7.11
N GLU A 426 -37.66 -69.63 8.38
CA GLU A 426 -36.93 -70.22 9.50
C GLU A 426 -36.53 -71.68 9.15
N PRO A 427 -35.23 -72.02 9.10
CA PRO A 427 -34.84 -73.41 9.00
C PRO A 427 -35.14 -74.09 10.34
N GLN A 428 -36.14 -74.97 10.32
CA GLN A 428 -36.46 -75.85 11.43
C GLN A 428 -35.19 -76.53 11.98
N GLU A 429 -34.98 -76.28 13.26
CA GLU A 429 -33.89 -76.75 14.10
C GLU A 429 -33.87 -78.28 14.17
N LYS A 430 -33.18 -78.93 13.23
CA LYS A 430 -32.78 -80.33 13.38
C LYS A 430 -31.62 -80.41 14.36
N LYS A 431 -31.92 -80.78 15.60
CA LYS A 431 -30.94 -81.16 16.64
C LYS A 431 -29.92 -82.17 16.11
N PRO A 432 -28.61 -81.85 16.06
CA PRO A 432 -27.56 -82.84 15.94
C PRO A 432 -27.07 -83.25 17.33
N GLN A 433 -27.23 -84.53 17.65
CA GLN A 433 -26.49 -85.18 18.72
C GLN A 433 -25.01 -85.33 18.27
N ASN A 434 -24.13 -84.44 18.76
CA ASN A 434 -22.77 -84.75 19.25
C ASN A 434 -22.03 -83.43 19.58
N GLY A 435 -21.88 -83.18 20.89
CA GLY A 435 -21.62 -81.87 21.50
C GLY A 435 -20.19 -81.32 21.47
N GLN A 436 -19.40 -81.59 20.43
CA GLN A 436 -18.05 -80.98 20.31
C GLN A 436 -17.75 -80.35 18.94
N GLY A 437 -18.50 -80.67 17.88
CA GLY A 437 -18.34 -80.04 16.55
C GLY A 437 -19.16 -78.75 16.34
N ASN A 438 -20.24 -78.55 17.12
CA ASN A 438 -21.21 -77.47 16.91
C ASN A 438 -20.68 -76.08 17.36
N TRP A 439 -19.86 -76.03 18.41
CA TRP A 439 -19.38 -74.75 18.94
C TRP A 439 -18.36 -74.06 18.02
N ARG A 440 -17.47 -74.81 17.36
CA ARG A 440 -16.46 -74.25 16.45
C ARG A 440 -17.11 -73.57 15.25
N GLN A 441 -18.09 -74.22 14.63
CA GLN A 441 -18.82 -73.66 13.50
C GLN A 441 -19.59 -72.39 13.88
N LYS A 442 -20.20 -72.36 15.07
CA LYS A 442 -20.86 -71.16 15.60
C LYS A 442 -19.90 -70.01 15.85
N GLU A 443 -18.71 -70.30 16.39
CA GLU A 443 -17.70 -69.28 16.67
C GLU A 443 -17.09 -68.72 15.38
N ILE A 444 -16.83 -69.56 14.38
CA ILE A 444 -16.40 -69.12 13.05
C ILE A 444 -17.45 -68.20 12.40
N ALA A 445 -18.73 -68.62 12.43
CA ALA A 445 -19.82 -67.81 11.88
C ALA A 445 -19.99 -66.46 12.61
N ARG A 446 -19.83 -66.44 13.94
CA ARG A 446 -19.84 -65.19 14.74
C ARG A 446 -18.72 -64.24 14.30
N LEU A 447 -17.50 -64.75 14.17
CA LEU A 447 -16.34 -63.93 13.79
C LEU A 447 -16.42 -63.41 12.35
N GLN A 448 -16.98 -64.20 11.43
CA GLN A 448 -17.26 -63.76 10.06
C GLN A 448 -18.32 -62.65 10.04
N SER A 449 -19.43 -62.85 10.77
CA SER A 449 -20.46 -61.83 10.90
C SER A 449 -19.94 -60.54 11.55
N GLU A 450 -19.05 -60.62 12.53
CA GLU A 450 -18.41 -59.44 13.13
C GLU A 450 -17.49 -58.73 12.13
N SER A 451 -16.71 -59.47 11.35
CA SER A 451 -15.89 -58.92 10.27
C SER A 451 -16.74 -58.16 9.24
N ASP A 452 -17.87 -58.74 8.81
CA ASP A 452 -18.78 -58.10 7.85
C ASP A 452 -19.39 -56.82 8.45
N GLN A 453 -19.78 -56.86 9.73
CA GLN A 453 -20.27 -55.69 10.45
C GLN A 453 -19.23 -54.56 10.50
N TYR A 454 -17.93 -54.88 10.67
CA TYR A 454 -16.86 -53.88 10.65
C TYR A 454 -16.69 -53.21 9.27
N TRP A 455 -16.89 -53.95 8.17
CA TRP A 455 -16.88 -53.38 6.82
C TRP A 455 -18.08 -52.46 6.58
N ASP A 456 -19.26 -52.86 7.04
CA ASP A 456 -20.46 -52.02 6.97
C ASP A 456 -20.30 -50.72 7.79
N ASP A 457 -19.72 -50.82 9.00
CA ASP A 457 -19.38 -49.65 9.83
C ASP A 457 -18.38 -48.73 9.11
N PHE A 458 -17.37 -49.30 8.45
CA PHE A 458 -16.42 -48.52 7.66
C PHE A 458 -17.09 -47.76 6.52
N HIS A 459 -17.96 -48.40 5.74
CA HIS A 459 -18.67 -47.72 4.66
C HIS A 459 -19.55 -46.57 5.19
N ARG A 460 -20.24 -46.79 6.31
CA ARG A 460 -21.01 -45.71 6.97
C ARG A 460 -20.13 -44.54 7.42
N GLU A 461 -18.98 -44.81 8.03
CA GLU A 461 -18.05 -43.76 8.47
C GLU A 461 -17.40 -43.04 7.27
N GLN A 462 -17.11 -43.76 6.19
CA GLN A 462 -16.60 -43.19 4.94
C GLN A 462 -17.60 -42.21 4.33
N ASP A 463 -18.88 -42.58 4.30
CA ASP A 463 -19.94 -41.70 3.78
C ASP A 463 -20.12 -40.46 4.65
N LYS A 464 -20.10 -40.61 5.98
CA LYS A 464 -20.13 -39.46 6.91
C LYS A 464 -18.94 -38.53 6.70
N TYR A 465 -17.75 -39.08 6.55
CA TYR A 465 -16.54 -38.28 6.35
C TYR A 465 -16.58 -37.54 5.01
N ARG A 466 -17.02 -38.20 3.93
CA ARG A 466 -17.26 -37.58 2.63
C ARG A 466 -18.27 -36.44 2.73
N GLN A 467 -19.40 -36.64 3.40
CA GLN A 467 -20.44 -35.61 3.59
C GLN A 467 -19.89 -34.42 4.36
N SER A 468 -19.10 -34.65 5.42
CA SER A 468 -18.46 -33.58 6.20
C SER A 468 -17.51 -32.72 5.36
N LEU A 469 -16.70 -33.35 4.51
CA LEU A 469 -15.78 -32.63 3.62
C LEU A 469 -16.55 -31.81 2.58
N GLN A 470 -17.56 -32.41 1.93
CA GLN A 470 -18.41 -31.72 0.97
C GLN A 470 -19.13 -30.51 1.58
N GLN A 471 -19.64 -30.63 2.80
CA GLN A 471 -20.28 -29.52 3.51
C GLN A 471 -19.28 -28.39 3.79
N THR A 472 -18.07 -28.73 4.21
CA THR A 472 -17.00 -27.77 4.48
C THR A 472 -16.60 -27.02 3.20
N ASP A 473 -16.42 -27.74 2.09
CA ASP A 473 -16.05 -27.14 0.80
C ASP A 473 -17.17 -26.21 0.26
N GLN A 474 -18.43 -26.61 0.43
CA GLN A 474 -19.59 -25.77 0.09
C GLN A 474 -19.67 -24.50 0.94
N GLU A 475 -19.41 -24.60 2.24
CA GLU A 475 -19.43 -23.45 3.14
C GLU A 475 -18.29 -22.47 2.82
N ASN A 476 -17.08 -22.98 2.56
CA ASN A 476 -15.95 -22.17 2.14
C ASN A 476 -16.20 -21.44 0.82
N ALA A 477 -16.74 -22.14 -0.18
CA ALA A 477 -17.12 -21.53 -1.45
C ALA A 477 -18.17 -20.42 -1.25
N LYS A 478 -19.22 -20.69 -0.47
CA LYS A 478 -20.26 -19.71 -0.14
C LYS A 478 -19.67 -18.47 0.54
N ASN A 479 -18.75 -18.66 1.49
CA ASN A 479 -18.08 -17.55 2.18
C ASN A 479 -17.22 -16.72 1.23
N CYS A 480 -16.54 -17.36 0.27
CA CYS A 480 -15.78 -16.69 -0.77
C CYS A 480 -16.67 -15.79 -1.63
N PHE A 481 -17.75 -16.33 -2.21
CA PHE A 481 -18.67 -15.55 -3.04
C PHE A 481 -19.36 -14.42 -2.27
N ASN A 482 -19.74 -14.65 -1.01
CA ASN A 482 -20.30 -13.60 -0.16
C ASN A 482 -19.30 -12.45 0.05
N LYS A 483 -18.00 -12.75 0.16
CA LYS A 483 -16.97 -11.72 0.30
C LYS A 483 -16.83 -10.88 -0.98
N VAL A 484 -16.83 -11.52 -2.15
CA VAL A 484 -16.80 -10.81 -3.45
C VAL A 484 -18.02 -9.90 -3.62
N ASP A 485 -19.22 -10.40 -3.30
CA ASP A 485 -20.46 -9.60 -3.35
C ASP A 485 -20.44 -8.41 -2.36
N GLN A 486 -19.90 -8.62 -1.15
CA GLN A 486 -19.74 -7.54 -0.19
C GLN A 486 -18.76 -6.47 -0.66
N ASP A 487 -17.63 -6.87 -1.25
CA ASP A 487 -16.65 -5.94 -1.83
C ASP A 487 -17.27 -5.12 -2.97
N TYR A 488 -17.97 -5.79 -3.89
CA TYR A 488 -18.71 -5.13 -4.97
C TYR A 488 -19.66 -4.06 -4.43
N LYS A 489 -20.49 -4.41 -3.44
CA LYS A 489 -21.47 -3.47 -2.84
C LYS A 489 -20.81 -2.28 -2.16
N GLN A 490 -19.67 -2.48 -1.50
CA GLN A 490 -18.94 -1.40 -0.86
C GLN A 490 -18.33 -0.45 -1.89
N ARG A 491 -17.69 -0.98 -2.93
CA ARG A 491 -17.09 -0.21 -4.01
C ARG A 491 -18.13 0.51 -4.87
N GLU A 492 -19.25 -0.14 -5.16
CA GLU A 492 -20.41 0.46 -5.84
C GLU A 492 -20.92 1.68 -5.05
N LYS A 493 -21.11 1.52 -3.74
CA LYS A 493 -21.59 2.60 -2.87
C LYS A 493 -20.60 3.77 -2.89
N TRP A 494 -19.32 3.49 -2.68
CA TRP A 494 -18.27 4.50 -2.69
C TRP A 494 -18.21 5.25 -4.02
N LEU A 495 -18.29 4.54 -5.15
CA LEU A 495 -18.29 5.12 -6.49
C LEU A 495 -19.47 6.08 -6.68
N LYS A 496 -20.68 5.66 -6.29
CA LYS A 496 -21.89 6.52 -6.36
C LYS A 496 -21.74 7.78 -5.51
N GLU A 497 -21.24 7.65 -4.29
CA GLU A 497 -21.01 8.78 -3.39
C GLU A 497 -19.95 9.75 -3.95
N SER A 498 -18.82 9.23 -4.43
CA SER A 498 -17.74 10.02 -5.04
C SER A 498 -18.19 10.75 -6.31
N MET A 499 -18.93 10.09 -7.20
CA MET A 499 -19.46 10.71 -8.41
C MET A 499 -20.50 11.78 -8.09
N GLN A 500 -21.39 11.50 -7.14
CA GLN A 500 -22.39 12.48 -6.69
C GLN A 500 -21.73 13.75 -6.14
N GLU A 501 -20.63 13.62 -5.38
CA GLU A 501 -19.87 14.76 -4.87
C GLU A 501 -19.28 15.61 -6.01
N LYS A 502 -18.67 14.97 -7.01
CA LYS A 502 -18.14 15.66 -8.20
C LYS A 502 -19.22 16.43 -8.97
N TYR A 503 -20.38 15.81 -9.19
CA TYR A 503 -21.51 16.48 -9.85
C TYR A 503 -22.08 17.63 -9.01
N ASN A 504 -22.18 17.46 -7.69
CA ASN A 504 -22.62 18.53 -6.79
C ASN A 504 -21.66 19.72 -6.80
N GLN A 505 -20.34 19.46 -6.79
CA GLN A 505 -19.33 20.51 -6.88
C GLN A 505 -19.40 21.25 -8.22
N LEU A 506 -19.52 20.52 -9.33
CA LEU A 506 -19.66 21.12 -10.66
C LEU A 506 -20.90 22.01 -10.76
N GLN A 507 -22.02 21.58 -10.17
CA GLN A 507 -23.25 22.36 -10.12
C GLN A 507 -23.09 23.61 -9.25
N ALA A 508 -22.45 23.50 -8.08
CA ALA A 508 -22.17 24.65 -7.22
C ALA A 508 -21.29 25.71 -7.92
N GLU A 509 -20.23 25.27 -8.61
CA GLU A 509 -19.38 26.17 -9.41
C GLU A 509 -20.16 26.85 -10.54
N ARG A 510 -21.09 26.13 -11.18
CA ARG A 510 -21.96 26.66 -12.23
C ARG A 510 -22.92 27.71 -11.68
N ASP A 511 -23.51 27.45 -10.50
CA ASP A 511 -24.41 28.39 -9.82
C ASP A 511 -23.67 29.65 -9.36
N ASP A 512 -22.45 29.50 -8.82
CA ASP A 512 -21.59 30.62 -8.43
C ASP A 512 -21.19 31.48 -9.63
N MET A 513 -20.83 30.84 -10.75
CA MET A 513 -20.53 31.53 -12.01
C MET A 513 -21.75 32.30 -12.54
N TRP A 514 -22.93 31.68 -12.51
CA TRP A 514 -24.18 32.34 -12.91
C TRP A 514 -24.45 33.59 -12.06
N ASN A 515 -24.38 33.45 -10.74
CA ASN A 515 -24.58 34.56 -9.80
C ASN A 515 -23.57 35.69 -10.02
N TRP A 516 -22.32 35.35 -10.36
CA TRP A 516 -21.29 36.34 -10.67
C TRP A 516 -21.60 37.10 -11.97
N ILE A 517 -21.94 36.40 -13.06
CA ILE A 517 -22.27 37.03 -14.36
C ILE A 517 -23.51 37.94 -14.24
N GLU A 518 -24.51 37.52 -13.46
CA GLU A 518 -25.75 38.27 -13.30
C GLU A 518 -25.53 39.66 -12.68
N GLN A 519 -24.50 39.83 -11.85
CA GLN A 519 -24.13 41.14 -11.28
C GLN A 519 -23.71 42.16 -12.35
N TYR A 520 -23.18 41.69 -13.48
CA TYR A 520 -22.68 42.54 -14.57
C TYR A 520 -23.67 42.68 -15.72
N ARG A 521 -24.73 41.87 -15.75
CA ARG A 521 -25.69 41.80 -16.88
C ARG A 521 -26.36 43.14 -17.19
N GLN A 522 -26.63 43.96 -16.18
CA GLN A 522 -27.25 45.29 -16.39
C GLN A 522 -26.35 46.26 -17.17
N GLN A 523 -25.02 46.16 -17.01
CA GLN A 523 -24.07 47.08 -17.61
C GLN A 523 -23.47 46.52 -18.91
N TYR A 524 -23.39 45.20 -19.04
CA TYR A 524 -22.66 44.51 -20.11
C TYR A 524 -23.42 43.28 -20.63
N SER A 525 -24.67 43.44 -21.06
CA SER A 525 -25.54 42.31 -21.43
C SER A 525 -24.96 41.38 -22.49
N GLN A 526 -24.42 41.92 -23.58
CA GLN A 526 -23.85 41.11 -24.66
C GLN A 526 -22.63 40.29 -24.18
N TRP A 527 -21.72 40.94 -23.45
CA TRP A 527 -20.56 40.26 -22.88
C TRP A 527 -20.98 39.17 -21.87
N ALA A 528 -21.99 39.44 -21.04
CA ALA A 528 -22.49 38.48 -20.07
C ALA A 528 -23.06 37.22 -20.75
N ASP A 529 -23.75 37.37 -21.88
CA ASP A 529 -24.28 36.24 -22.66
C ASP A 529 -23.15 35.44 -23.34
N GLU A 530 -22.16 36.12 -23.92
CA GLU A 530 -20.99 35.49 -24.54
C GLU A 530 -20.15 34.72 -23.50
N GLU A 531 -19.90 35.33 -22.34
CA GLU A 531 -19.15 34.73 -21.25
C GLU A 531 -19.89 33.55 -20.62
N TRP A 532 -21.21 33.66 -20.40
CA TRP A 532 -22.02 32.54 -19.93
C TRP A 532 -21.95 31.36 -20.90
N THR A 533 -22.10 31.60 -22.20
CA THR A 533 -22.02 30.57 -23.24
C THR A 533 -20.65 29.88 -23.22
N ARG A 534 -19.57 30.66 -23.05
CA ARG A 534 -18.20 30.14 -22.96
C ARG A 534 -18.00 29.25 -21.74
N GLN A 535 -18.46 29.68 -20.57
CA GLN A 535 -18.34 28.92 -19.32
C GLN A 535 -19.22 27.66 -19.34
N GLU A 536 -20.45 27.77 -19.84
CA GLU A 536 -21.39 26.64 -19.98
C GLU A 536 -20.80 25.52 -20.86
N LYS A 537 -20.07 25.89 -21.92
CA LYS A 537 -19.33 24.91 -22.74
C LYS A 537 -18.27 24.18 -21.89
N GLY A 538 -17.52 24.90 -21.05
CA GLY A 538 -16.52 24.32 -20.15
C GLY A 538 -17.14 23.41 -19.08
N PHE A 539 -18.29 23.78 -18.51
CA PHE A 539 -19.05 22.91 -17.60
C PHE A 539 -19.52 21.63 -18.30
N SER A 540 -20.05 21.75 -19.53
CA SER A 540 -20.47 20.60 -20.34
C SER A 540 -19.32 19.65 -20.68
N GLU A 541 -18.14 20.18 -21.00
CA GLU A 541 -16.94 19.38 -21.27
C GLU A 541 -16.47 18.63 -20.01
N ARG A 542 -16.45 19.29 -18.84
CA ARG A 542 -16.12 18.66 -17.56
C ARG A 542 -17.13 17.58 -17.15
N GLN A 543 -18.42 17.85 -17.35
CA GLN A 543 -19.48 16.87 -17.10
C GLN A 543 -19.27 15.60 -17.95
N LYS A 544 -19.00 15.75 -19.25
CA LYS A 544 -18.66 14.59 -20.12
C LYS A 544 -17.41 13.85 -19.65
N GLY A 545 -16.42 14.57 -19.13
CA GLY A 545 -15.25 13.99 -18.50
C GLY A 545 -15.61 13.09 -17.31
N TYR A 546 -16.47 13.57 -16.42
CA TYR A 546 -16.98 12.79 -15.29
C TYR A 546 -17.81 11.58 -15.73
N GLU A 547 -18.66 11.71 -16.75
CA GLU A 547 -19.43 10.60 -17.31
C GLU A 547 -18.53 9.52 -17.95
N GLN A 548 -17.40 9.91 -18.54
CA GLN A 548 -16.41 8.96 -19.06
C GLN A 548 -15.64 8.29 -17.93
N GLU A 549 -15.23 9.05 -16.92
CA GLU A 549 -14.54 8.54 -15.72
C GLU A 549 -15.41 7.52 -14.97
N GLU A 550 -16.69 7.87 -14.75
CA GLU A 550 -17.69 6.99 -14.13
C GLU A 550 -17.83 5.67 -14.88
N ARG A 551 -17.94 5.72 -16.21
CA ARG A 551 -17.98 4.50 -17.04
C ARG A 551 -16.73 3.64 -16.89
N GLY A 552 -15.55 4.26 -16.80
CA GLY A 552 -14.29 3.56 -16.56
C GLY A 552 -14.32 2.80 -15.22
N TYR A 553 -14.73 3.48 -14.14
CA TYR A 553 -14.84 2.83 -12.83
C TYR A 553 -15.84 1.68 -12.80
N TRP A 554 -16.97 1.82 -13.48
CA TRP A 554 -17.95 0.73 -13.56
C TRP A 554 -17.41 -0.48 -14.31
N GLN A 555 -16.68 -0.27 -15.40
CA GLN A 555 -16.02 -1.36 -16.16
C GLN A 555 -14.96 -2.06 -15.31
N ASP A 556 -14.16 -1.30 -14.56
CA ASP A 556 -13.15 -1.85 -13.67
C ASP A 556 -13.81 -2.65 -12.52
N LEU A 557 -14.88 -2.13 -11.91
CA LEU A 557 -15.62 -2.82 -10.86
C LEU A 557 -16.23 -4.15 -11.35
N GLU A 558 -16.82 -4.17 -12.54
CA GLU A 558 -17.38 -5.38 -13.14
C GLU A 558 -16.28 -6.41 -13.45
N ARG A 559 -15.15 -5.97 -14.01
CA ARG A 559 -14.00 -6.82 -14.31
C ARG A 559 -13.44 -7.45 -13.04
N ASP A 560 -13.21 -6.66 -12.01
CA ASP A 560 -12.64 -7.14 -10.74
C ASP A 560 -13.59 -8.11 -10.03
N THR A 561 -14.90 -7.85 -10.09
CA THR A 561 -15.92 -8.75 -9.54
C THR A 561 -15.89 -10.10 -10.24
N LYS A 562 -15.82 -10.09 -11.58
CA LYS A 562 -15.72 -11.31 -12.39
C LYS A 562 -14.45 -12.10 -12.08
N GLN A 563 -13.32 -11.42 -11.94
CA GLN A 563 -12.05 -12.04 -11.55
C GLN A 563 -12.14 -12.66 -10.14
N GLY A 564 -12.76 -11.97 -9.19
CA GLY A 564 -13.01 -12.51 -7.84
C GLY A 564 -13.90 -13.74 -7.86
N GLU A 565 -14.97 -13.76 -8.68
CA GLU A 565 -15.82 -14.93 -8.85
C GLU A 565 -15.10 -16.11 -9.50
N GLU A 566 -14.28 -15.86 -10.52
CA GLU A 566 -13.45 -16.89 -11.17
C GLU A 566 -12.45 -17.48 -10.17
N TRP A 567 -11.79 -16.64 -9.38
CA TRP A 567 -10.89 -17.07 -8.31
C TRP A 567 -11.60 -17.95 -7.27
N CYS A 568 -12.81 -17.56 -6.82
CA CYS A 568 -13.59 -18.40 -5.90
C CYS A 568 -13.93 -19.78 -6.49
N LYS A 569 -14.18 -19.88 -7.80
CA LYS A 569 -14.43 -21.17 -8.47
C LYS A 569 -13.17 -22.03 -8.50
N GLU A 570 -12.02 -21.44 -8.81
CA GLU A 570 -10.73 -22.16 -8.81
C GLU A 570 -10.37 -22.67 -7.41
N GLU A 571 -10.57 -21.83 -6.38
CA GLU A 571 -10.29 -22.21 -5.00
C GLU A 571 -11.24 -23.34 -4.54
N GLN A 572 -12.52 -23.28 -4.92
CA GLN A 572 -13.47 -24.36 -4.66
C GLN A 572 -13.04 -25.68 -5.34
N GLN A 573 -12.57 -25.62 -6.59
CA GLN A 573 -12.08 -26.81 -7.29
C GLN A 573 -10.83 -27.39 -6.62
N ARG A 574 -9.91 -26.53 -6.16
CA ARG A 574 -8.72 -26.95 -5.42
C ARG A 574 -9.07 -27.60 -4.08
N ALA A 575 -9.99 -26.99 -3.32
CA ALA A 575 -10.49 -27.52 -2.06
C ALA A 575 -11.14 -28.89 -2.25
N ASN A 576 -12.04 -29.02 -3.23
CA ASN A 576 -12.64 -30.32 -3.59
C ASN A 576 -11.58 -31.37 -3.95
N GLY A 577 -10.55 -30.99 -4.73
CA GLY A 577 -9.45 -31.88 -5.08
C GLY A 577 -8.68 -32.38 -3.87
N LYS A 578 -8.40 -31.49 -2.92
CA LYS A 578 -7.74 -31.81 -1.65
C LYS A 578 -8.60 -32.71 -0.76
N SER A 579 -9.89 -32.39 -0.60
CA SER A 579 -10.85 -33.22 0.14
C SER A 579 -10.95 -34.64 -0.43
N GLN A 580 -10.91 -34.80 -1.75
CA GLN A 580 -10.88 -36.12 -2.39
C GLN A 580 -9.58 -36.88 -2.08
N GLN A 581 -8.45 -36.20 -1.99
CA GLN A 581 -7.19 -36.80 -1.58
C GLN A 581 -7.24 -37.22 -0.11
N ASP A 582 -7.67 -36.34 0.79
CA ASP A 582 -7.77 -36.60 2.23
C ASP A 582 -8.72 -37.79 2.51
N LEU A 583 -9.85 -37.88 1.78
CA LEU A 583 -10.76 -39.03 1.85
C LEU A 583 -10.10 -40.35 1.44
N ARG A 584 -9.24 -40.34 0.42
CA ARG A 584 -8.51 -41.55 -0.03
C ARG A 584 -7.48 -41.97 1.00
N GLU A 585 -6.70 -41.02 1.52
CA GLU A 585 -5.68 -41.30 2.54
C GLU A 585 -6.32 -41.87 3.82
N TRP A 586 -7.41 -41.25 4.29
CA TRP A 586 -8.18 -41.75 5.42
C TRP A 586 -8.73 -43.17 5.17
N ALA A 587 -9.29 -43.42 3.98
CA ALA A 587 -9.85 -44.72 3.63
C ALA A 587 -8.76 -45.81 3.56
N ASP A 588 -7.58 -45.50 3.02
CA ASP A 588 -6.46 -46.42 2.92
C ASP A 588 -5.92 -46.82 4.30
N GLU A 589 -5.80 -45.86 5.23
CA GLU A 589 -5.42 -46.12 6.61
C GLU A 589 -6.43 -47.01 7.33
N TYR A 590 -7.73 -46.75 7.14
CA TYR A 590 -8.79 -47.52 7.75
C TYR A 590 -8.85 -48.96 7.19
N VAL A 591 -8.78 -49.12 5.87
CA VAL A 591 -8.73 -50.43 5.19
C VAL A 591 -7.54 -51.25 5.67
N LYS A 592 -6.39 -50.60 5.91
CA LYS A 592 -5.21 -51.27 6.49
C LYS A 592 -5.51 -51.82 7.89
N SER A 593 -6.21 -51.06 8.74
CA SER A 593 -6.65 -51.51 10.06
C SER A 593 -7.61 -52.71 9.99
N LEU A 594 -8.59 -52.66 9.07
CA LEU A 594 -9.53 -53.76 8.84
C LEU A 594 -8.84 -55.04 8.35
N LYS A 595 -7.88 -54.92 7.43
CA LYS A 595 -7.09 -56.07 6.96
C LYS A 595 -6.28 -56.71 8.08
N ASP A 596 -5.71 -55.91 8.98
CA ASP A 596 -4.99 -56.42 10.15
C ASP A 596 -5.93 -57.10 11.16
N TYR A 597 -7.12 -56.55 11.39
CA TYR A 597 -8.17 -57.20 12.19
C TYR A 597 -8.57 -58.56 11.58
N ASN A 598 -8.90 -58.59 10.29
CA ASN A 598 -9.29 -59.82 9.59
C ASN A 598 -8.16 -60.86 9.58
N SER A 599 -6.91 -60.43 9.45
CA SER A 599 -5.75 -61.33 9.57
C SER A 599 -5.65 -61.96 10.97
N ARG A 600 -5.92 -61.20 12.03
CA ARG A 600 -5.94 -61.71 13.42
C ARG A 600 -7.11 -62.67 13.64
N VAL A 601 -8.30 -62.34 13.16
CA VAL A 601 -9.47 -63.21 13.20
C VAL A 601 -9.21 -64.52 12.47
N GLN A 602 -8.65 -64.46 11.25
CA GLN A 602 -8.34 -65.67 10.48
C GLN A 602 -7.32 -66.56 11.19
N LYS A 603 -6.25 -65.98 11.73
CA LYS A 603 -5.27 -66.74 12.54
C LYS A 603 -5.90 -67.43 13.74
N TYR A 604 -6.88 -66.78 14.39
CA TYR A 604 -7.61 -67.38 15.48
C TYR A 604 -8.50 -68.53 15.01
N ILE A 605 -9.25 -68.33 13.91
CA ILE A 605 -10.06 -69.39 13.27
C ILE A 605 -9.19 -70.60 12.91
N ASP A 606 -8.02 -70.38 12.30
CA ASP A 606 -7.09 -71.44 11.91
C ASP A 606 -6.52 -72.22 13.11
N SER A 607 -6.52 -71.59 14.30
CA SER A 607 -6.01 -72.19 15.54
C SER A 607 -7.03 -73.05 16.29
N LEU A 608 -8.33 -72.92 15.98
CA LEU A 608 -9.42 -73.68 16.60
C LEU A 608 -9.49 -75.10 16.02
#